data_AF-A0A1Y4BL81-F1
#
_entry.id   AF-A0A1Y4BL81-F1
#
_cell.length_a   1.000
_cell.length_b   1.000
_cell.length_c   1.000
_cell.angle_alpha   90.00
_cell.angle_beta   90.00
_cell.angle_gamma   90.00
#
_symmetry.space_group_name_H-M   'P 1'
#
loop_
_entity.id
_entity.type
_entity.pdbx_description
1 polymer ?
#
loop_
_entity_poly.entity_id
_entity_poly.type
_entity_poly.pdbx_seq_one_letter_code
_entity_poly.pdbx_strand_id
1 'polypeptide(L)'
;MEATQMNVRLDRSVKRAGDAVLEACGCTPSRIVRALWEYLSVQGRVPDALERMLGQEELDAGDRSAADDGHDAGARLVASFYEGLGVSEPERPAPDYAALRDEWADERLAELGLS
;
A
#
# COMPACT_ATOMS: atom_id res chain seq x y z
N MET A 1 -3.11 32.74 1.36
CA MET A 1 -2.26 31.56 1.11
C MET A 1 -3.13 30.35 1.35
N GLU A 2 -3.36 29.54 0.32
CA GLU A 2 -4.15 28.31 0.44
C GLU A 2 -3.32 27.24 1.17
N ALA A 3 -3.92 26.57 2.16
CA ALA A 3 -3.26 25.51 2.91
C ALA A 3 -3.81 24.15 2.46
N THR A 4 -2.92 23.28 1.97
CA THR A 4 -3.26 21.90 1.57
C THR A 4 -2.85 20.92 2.66
N GLN A 5 -3.67 19.90 2.89
CA GLN A 5 -3.34 18.80 3.80
C GLN A 5 -2.62 17.67 3.07
N MET A 6 -1.64 17.07 3.74
CA MET A 6 -1.00 15.84 3.30
C MET A 6 -1.15 14.79 4.41
N ASN A 7 -1.82 13.68 4.08
CA ASN A 7 -2.07 12.57 5.01
C ASN A 7 -1.21 11.37 4.61
N VAL A 8 -0.49 10.79 5.57
CA VAL A 8 0.40 9.64 5.34
C VAL A 8 0.07 8.56 6.38
N ARG A 9 -0.01 7.31 5.94
CA ARG A 9 -0.13 6.14 6.85
C ARG A 9 1.27 5.72 7.29
N LEU A 10 1.43 5.51 8.59
CA LEU A 10 2.69 5.13 9.22
C LEU A 10 2.41 4.12 10.33
N ASP A 11 3.35 3.21 10.57
CA ASP A 11 3.27 2.32 11.72
C ASP A 11 3.21 3.12 13.03
N ARG A 12 2.34 2.68 13.95
CA ARG A 12 2.10 3.37 15.22
C ARG A 12 3.36 3.47 16.09
N SER A 13 4.21 2.44 16.07
CA SER A 13 5.46 2.38 16.83
C SER A 13 6.47 3.40 16.28
N VAL A 14 6.59 3.50 14.94
CA VAL A 14 7.45 4.47 14.27
C VAL A 14 6.98 5.89 14.55
N LYS A 15 5.67 6.15 14.48
CA LYS A 15 5.09 7.46 14.84
C LYS A 15 5.47 7.87 16.26
N ARG A 16 5.28 6.96 17.23
CA ARG A 16 5.55 7.24 18.64
C ARG A 16 7.04 7.50 18.90
N ALA A 17 7.92 6.71 18.31
CA ALA A 17 9.36 6.90 18.45
C ALA A 17 9.82 8.23 17.83
N GLY A 18 9.32 8.56 16.63
CA GLY A 18 9.59 9.83 15.97
C GLY A 18 9.12 11.03 16.78
N ASP A 19 7.88 10.99 17.29
CA ASP A 19 7.32 12.09 18.11
C ASP A 19 8.18 12.39 19.34
N ALA A 20 8.67 11.35 20.04
CA ALA A 20 9.52 11.54 21.22
C ALA A 20 10.83 12.25 20.89
N VAL A 21 11.44 11.93 19.73
CA VAL A 21 12.66 12.61 19.26
C VAL A 21 12.36 14.06 18.88
N LEU A 22 11.24 14.30 18.19
CA LEU A 22 10.85 15.65 17.79
C LEU A 22 10.57 16.54 19.00
N GLU A 23 9.89 16.01 20.02
CA GLU A 23 9.63 16.68 21.29
C GLU A 23 10.94 17.03 22.01
N ALA A 24 11.88 16.09 22.10
CA ALA A 24 13.20 16.33 22.68
C ALA A 24 13.98 17.43 21.95
N CYS A 25 13.77 17.57 20.65
CA CYS A 25 14.36 18.64 19.82
C CYS A 25 13.52 19.93 19.77
N GLY A 26 12.41 20.03 20.53
CA GLY A 26 11.54 21.20 20.55
C GLY A 26 10.83 21.49 19.21
N CYS A 27 10.64 20.46 18.39
CA CYS A 27 10.05 20.56 17.07
C CYS A 27 8.70 19.84 17.01
N THR A 28 7.75 20.39 16.23
CA THR A 28 6.50 19.69 15.94
C THR A 28 6.61 18.89 14.64
N PRO A 29 5.87 17.78 14.48
CA PRO A 29 5.86 17.01 13.24
C PRO A 29 5.55 17.88 12.01
N SER A 30 4.53 18.73 12.11
CA SER A 30 4.12 19.61 11.00
C SER A 30 5.18 20.64 10.62
N ARG A 31 5.99 21.13 11.59
CA ARG A 31 7.09 22.05 11.30
C ARG A 31 8.20 21.36 10.53
N ILE A 32 8.56 20.14 10.94
CA ILE A 32 9.59 19.34 10.25
C ILE A 32 9.15 18.97 8.84
N VAL A 33 7.91 18.50 8.66
CA VAL A 33 7.37 18.15 7.34
C VAL A 33 7.36 19.38 6.42
N ARG A 34 6.93 20.55 6.93
CA ARG A 34 6.95 21.78 6.14
C ARG A 34 8.36 22.20 5.73
N ALA A 35 9.31 22.17 6.68
CA ALA A 35 10.70 22.50 6.40
C ALA A 35 11.32 21.53 5.38
N LEU A 36 10.94 20.25 5.40
CA LEU A 36 11.35 19.29 4.38
C LEU A 36 10.81 19.67 3.00
N TRP A 37 9.53 20.03 2.87
CA TRP A 37 8.96 20.45 1.59
C TRP A 37 9.59 21.75 1.06
N GLU A 38 9.93 22.69 1.95
CA GLU A 38 10.70 23.89 1.62
C GLU A 38 12.13 23.53 1.16
N TYR A 39 12.80 22.60 1.82
CA TYR A 39 14.11 22.11 1.39
C TYR A 39 14.04 21.50 -0.01
N LEU A 40 13.07 20.61 -0.25
CA LEU A 40 12.90 19.95 -1.54
C LEU A 40 12.61 20.96 -2.66
N SER A 41 11.79 21.97 -2.40
CA SER A 41 11.44 22.98 -3.41
C SER A 41 12.62 23.90 -3.76
N VAL A 42 13.48 24.22 -2.79
CA VAL A 42 14.64 25.08 -3.00
C VAL A 42 15.82 24.31 -3.59
N GLN A 43 16.10 23.11 -3.10
CA GLN A 43 17.29 22.34 -3.46
C GLN A 43 17.06 21.39 -4.64
N GLY A 44 15.81 21.06 -4.96
CA GLY A 44 15.47 20.17 -6.08
C GLY A 44 15.97 18.73 -5.92
N ARG A 45 16.32 18.32 -4.69
CA ARG A 45 16.86 17.00 -4.37
C ARG A 45 16.47 16.57 -2.97
N VAL A 46 16.48 15.26 -2.73
CA VAL A 46 16.22 14.69 -1.41
C VAL A 46 17.48 14.83 -0.54
N PRO A 47 17.36 15.03 0.79
CA PRO A 47 18.51 14.95 1.69
C PRO A 47 19.20 13.58 1.62
N ASP A 48 20.53 13.55 1.53
CA ASP A 48 21.33 12.32 1.36
C ASP A 48 21.05 11.24 2.42
N ALA A 49 20.68 11.64 3.64
CA ALA A 49 20.27 10.72 4.69
C ALA A 49 18.96 9.99 4.35
N LEU A 50 17.99 10.70 3.79
CA LEU A 50 16.72 10.13 3.35
C LEU A 50 16.90 9.29 2.09
N GLU A 51 17.76 9.71 1.15
CA GLU A 51 18.07 8.90 -0.05
C GLU A 51 18.63 7.52 0.33
N ARG A 52 19.54 7.46 1.30
CA ARG A 52 20.07 6.17 1.79
C ARG A 52 19.00 5.30 2.44
N MET A 53 18.11 5.88 3.24
CA MET A 53 17.03 5.14 3.90
C MET A 53 16.04 4.57 2.87
N LEU A 54 15.64 5.38 1.89
CA LEU A 54 14.74 4.96 0.81
C LEU A 54 15.38 3.84 -0.04
N GLY A 55 16.68 3.94 -0.34
CA GLY A 55 17.40 2.89 -1.04
C GLY A 55 17.44 1.57 -0.26
N GLN A 56 17.52 1.60 1.08
CA GLN A 56 17.45 0.39 1.90
C GLN A 56 16.05 -0.22 1.91
N GLU A 57 14.99 0.59 1.99
CA GLU A 57 13.61 0.11 1.92
C GLU A 57 13.30 -0.58 0.58
N GLU A 58 13.85 -0.08 -0.53
CA GLU A 58 13.64 -0.67 -1.85
C GLU A 58 14.34 -2.04 -1.98
N LEU A 59 15.50 -2.21 -1.36
CA LEU A 59 16.19 -3.51 -1.26
C LEU A 59 15.40 -4.51 -0.41
N ASP A 60 14.91 -4.09 0.76
CA ASP A 60 14.09 -4.92 1.65
C ASP A 60 12.73 -5.25 1.03
N ALA A 61 12.14 -4.32 0.26
CA ALA A 61 10.90 -4.54 -0.46
C ALA A 61 11.08 -5.50 -1.65
N GLY A 62 12.23 -5.46 -2.33
CA GLY A 62 12.58 -6.45 -3.35
C GLY A 62 12.64 -7.88 -2.79
N ASP A 63 13.20 -8.04 -1.59
CA ASP A 63 13.27 -9.33 -0.88
C ASP A 63 11.88 -9.79 -0.41
N ARG A 64 11.04 -8.86 0.09
CA ARG A 64 9.64 -9.17 0.45
C ARG A 64 8.73 -9.41 -0.75
N SER A 65 8.95 -8.79 -1.90
CA SER A 65 8.17 -9.01 -3.11
C SER A 65 8.44 -10.39 -3.73
N ALA A 66 9.62 -10.97 -3.48
CA ALA A 66 9.90 -12.38 -3.78
C ALA A 66 9.18 -13.34 -2.81
N ALA A 67 8.73 -12.84 -1.64
CA ALA A 67 8.00 -13.58 -0.62
C ALA A 67 6.50 -13.26 -0.57
N ASP A 68 5.98 -12.33 -1.38
CA ASP A 68 4.55 -11.98 -1.44
C ASP A 68 3.78 -12.99 -2.30
N ASP A 69 3.80 -14.23 -1.81
CA ASP A 69 2.97 -15.38 -2.15
C ASP A 69 1.50 -15.17 -1.69
N GLY A 70 0.99 -13.93 -1.63
CA GLY A 70 -0.36 -13.64 -1.14
C GLY A 70 -1.46 -14.34 -1.94
N HIS A 71 -1.25 -14.50 -3.25
CA HIS A 71 -2.11 -15.32 -4.11
C HIS A 71 -2.00 -16.81 -3.79
N ASP A 72 -0.81 -17.26 -3.39
CA ASP A 72 -0.55 -18.67 -3.08
C ASP A 72 -1.12 -19.04 -1.69
N ALA A 73 -1.16 -18.12 -0.73
CA ALA A 73 -1.76 -18.36 0.58
C ALA A 73 -3.26 -18.70 0.49
N GLY A 74 -4.01 -17.98 -0.35
CA GLY A 74 -5.42 -18.26 -0.61
C GLY A 74 -5.64 -19.58 -1.34
N ALA A 75 -4.81 -19.85 -2.37
CA ALA A 75 -4.86 -21.09 -3.13
C ALA A 75 -4.53 -22.31 -2.26
N ARG A 76 -3.50 -22.22 -1.40
CA ARG A 76 -3.11 -23.27 -0.43
C ARG A 76 -4.24 -23.60 0.55
N LEU A 77 -5.00 -22.60 1.00
CA LEU A 77 -6.12 -22.82 1.92
C LEU A 77 -7.25 -23.61 1.24
N VAL A 78 -7.59 -23.26 0.00
CA VAL A 78 -8.58 -23.98 -0.82
C VAL A 78 -8.12 -25.40 -1.12
N ALA A 79 -6.87 -25.58 -1.53
CA ALA A 79 -6.28 -26.90 -1.79
C ALA A 79 -6.36 -27.81 -0.55
N SER A 80 -6.00 -27.28 0.63
CA SER A 80 -6.06 -28.04 1.89
C SER A 80 -7.48 -28.48 2.28
N PHE A 81 -8.51 -27.73 1.90
CA PHE A 81 -9.90 -28.07 2.15
C PHE A 81 -10.36 -29.26 1.29
N TYR A 82 -10.00 -29.27 0.01
CA TYR A 82 -10.32 -30.39 -0.89
C TYR A 82 -9.56 -31.67 -0.50
N GLU A 83 -8.27 -31.55 -0.15
CA GLU A 83 -7.48 -32.68 0.38
C GLU A 83 -8.10 -33.26 1.65
N GLY A 84 -8.51 -32.42 2.61
CA GLY A 84 -9.13 -32.87 3.86
C GLY A 84 -10.47 -33.60 3.68
N LEU A 85 -11.19 -33.32 2.60
CA LEU A 85 -12.45 -33.98 2.24
C LEU A 85 -12.25 -35.19 1.32
N GLY A 86 -11.02 -35.44 0.84
CA GLY A 86 -10.70 -36.55 -0.06
C GLY A 86 -11.34 -36.42 -1.45
N VAL A 87 -11.65 -35.19 -1.87
CA VAL A 87 -12.27 -34.89 -3.17
C VAL A 87 -11.33 -34.07 -4.04
N SER A 88 -11.38 -34.31 -5.36
CA SER A 88 -10.55 -33.54 -6.30
C SER A 88 -11.06 -32.11 -6.44
N GLU A 89 -10.14 -31.15 -6.41
CA GLU A 89 -10.46 -29.75 -6.69
C GLU A 89 -10.95 -29.60 -8.14
N PRO A 90 -12.08 -28.90 -8.38
CA PRO A 90 -12.56 -28.68 -9.73
C PRO A 90 -11.67 -27.68 -10.47
N GLU A 91 -11.33 -27.97 -11.73
CA GLU A 91 -10.67 -27.00 -12.60
C GLU A 91 -11.56 -25.75 -12.73
N ARG A 92 -11.07 -24.62 -12.20
CA ARG A 92 -11.67 -23.32 -12.48
C ARG A 92 -10.93 -22.68 -13.65
N PRO A 93 -11.58 -22.46 -14.80
CA PRO A 93 -10.99 -21.64 -15.84
C PRO A 93 -10.71 -20.25 -15.27
N ALA A 94 -9.60 -19.65 -15.70
CA ALA A 94 -9.28 -18.29 -15.32
C ALA A 94 -10.47 -17.38 -15.70
N PRO A 95 -11.00 -16.57 -14.76
CA PRO A 95 -12.12 -15.71 -15.07
C PRO A 95 -11.71 -14.69 -16.14
N ASP A 96 -12.60 -14.46 -17.11
CA ASP A 96 -12.48 -13.32 -18.02
C ASP A 96 -12.88 -12.05 -17.27
N TYR A 97 -11.87 -11.39 -16.69
CA TYR A 97 -12.07 -10.14 -15.95
C TYR A 97 -12.64 -9.01 -16.80
N ALA A 98 -12.46 -9.03 -18.12
CA ALA A 98 -13.06 -8.02 -18.99
C ALA A 98 -14.57 -8.22 -19.07
N ALA A 99 -15.02 -9.46 -19.32
CA ALA A 99 -16.43 -9.79 -19.35
C ALA A 99 -17.14 -9.52 -18.01
N LEU A 100 -16.53 -9.89 -16.88
CA LEU A 100 -17.09 -9.65 -15.54
C LEU A 100 -17.22 -8.16 -15.22
N ARG A 101 -16.26 -7.34 -15.67
CA ARG A 101 -16.32 -5.89 -15.48
C ARG A 101 -17.45 -5.27 -16.30
N ASP A 102 -17.64 -5.75 -17.53
CA ASP A 102 -18.66 -5.24 -18.43
C ASP A 102 -20.07 -5.64 -17.94
N GLU A 103 -20.27 -6.88 -17.47
CA GLU A 103 -21.51 -7.30 -16.79
C GLU A 103 -21.82 -6.45 -15.55
N TRP A 104 -20.82 -6.19 -14.71
CA TRP A 104 -21.00 -5.35 -13.53
C TRP A 104 -21.36 -3.90 -13.89
N ALA A 105 -20.77 -3.36 -14.96
CA ALA A 105 -21.08 -2.02 -15.45
C ALA A 105 -22.54 -1.94 -15.92
N ASP A 106 -23.01 -2.96 -16.63
CA ASP A 106 -24.40 -3.05 -17.10
C ASP A 106 -25.39 -3.16 -15.93
N GLU A 107 -25.10 -3.98 -14.91
CA GLU A 107 -25.91 -4.07 -13.69
C GLU A 107 -26.01 -2.72 -12.95
N ARG A 108 -24.90 -1.99 -12.83
CA ARG A 108 -24.87 -0.66 -12.22
C ARG A 108 -25.66 0.36 -13.02
N LEU A 109 -25.63 0.29 -14.35
CA LEU A 109 -26.39 1.16 -15.24
C LEU A 109 -27.90 0.93 -15.07
N ALA A 110 -28.31 -0.33 -14.95
CA ALA A 110 -29.69 -0.73 -14.70
C ALA A 110 -30.18 -0.28 -13.30
N GLU A 111 -29.36 -0.43 -12.25
CA GLU A 111 -29.68 0.06 -10.89
C GLU A 111 -29.89 1.58 -10.85
N LEU A 112 -29.18 2.33 -11.69
CA LEU A 112 -29.30 3.79 -11.80
C LEU A 112 -30.44 4.24 -12.74
N GLY A 113 -31.13 3.30 -13.39
CA GLY A 113 -32.19 3.59 -14.35
C GLY A 113 -31.70 4.23 -15.65
N LEU A 114 -30.44 3.99 -16.01
CA LEU A 114 -29.75 4.56 -17.16
C LEU A 114 -29.56 3.54 -18.30
N SER A 115 -30.18 2.37 -18.18
CA SER A 115 -30.20 1.28 -19.16
C SER A 115 -31.36 1.39 -20.15
#